data_AF-A0AAD6YD24-F1
#
_entry.id   AF-A0AAD6YD24-F1
#
_cell.length_a   1.000
_cell.length_b   1.000
_cell.length_c   1.000
_cell.angle_alpha   90.00
_cell.angle_beta   90.00
_cell.angle_gamma   90.00
#
_symmetry.space_group_name_H-M   'P 1'
#
loop_
_entity.id
_entity.type
_entity.pdbx_description
1 polymer ?
#
loop_
_entity_poly.entity_id
_entity_poly.type
_entity_poly.pdbx_seq_one_letter_code
_entity_poly.pdbx_strand_id
1 'polypeptide(L)' 'DDDGPKIADKFYEYIFQGCDTDSNPPILPDLTKSAEALHNALAELRTTPGVSFRRWVPFVHYGL' A
#
# COMPACT_ATOMS: atom_id res chain seq x y z
N ASP A 1 -5.52 3.07 -16.78
CA ASP A 1 -5.32 3.69 -15.46
C ASP A 1 -3.91 3.31 -15.04
N ASP A 2 -3.09 4.30 -14.70
CA ASP A 2 -1.68 4.14 -14.35
C ASP A 2 -1.44 4.16 -12.84
N ASP A 3 -2.44 4.53 -12.02
CA ASP A 3 -2.31 4.65 -10.57
C ASP A 3 -2.55 3.32 -9.87
N GLY A 4 -3.52 2.53 -10.36
CA GLY A 4 -3.86 1.23 -9.78
C GLY A 4 -2.65 0.32 -9.54
N PRO A 5 -1.85 0.02 -10.58
CA PRO A 5 -0.63 -0.78 -10.41
C PRO A 5 0.38 -0.18 -9.44
N LYS A 6 0.60 1.15 -9.48
CA LYS A 6 1.56 1.83 -8.58
C LYS A 6 1.14 1.78 -7.12
N ILE A 7 -0.16 1.97 -6.86
CA ILE A 7 -0.73 1.86 -5.51
C ILE A 7 -0.63 0.42 -5.01
N ALA A 8 -0.91 -0.57 -5.87
CA ALA A 8 -0.79 -1.99 -5.50
C ALA A 8 0.65 -2.37 -5.16
N ASP A 9 1.63 -1.95 -5.98
CA ASP A 9 3.04 -2.21 -5.72
C ASP A 9 3.48 -1.64 -4.37
N LYS A 10 3.14 -0.37 -4.08
CA LYS A 10 3.49 0.28 -2.81
C LYS A 10 2.76 -0.31 -1.62
N PHE A 11 1.49 -0.66 -1.78
CA PHE A 11 0.70 -1.32 -0.75
C PHE A 11 1.34 -2.65 -0.35
N TYR A 12 1.66 -3.52 -1.31
CA TYR A 12 2.26 -4.81 -1.02
C TYR A 12 3.72 -4.69 -0.57
N GLU A 13 4.49 -3.72 -1.08
CA GLU A 13 5.83 -3.41 -0.56
C GLU A 13 5.78 -3.14 0.96
N TYR A 14 4.80 -2.36 1.43
CA TYR A 14 4.62 -2.08 2.86
C TYR A 14 4.16 -3.31 3.65
N ILE A 15 3.19 -4.07 3.13
CA ILE A 15 2.62 -5.24 3.80
C ILE A 15 3.64 -6.37 3.95
N PHE A 16 4.46 -6.59 2.93
CA PHE A 16 5.51 -7.61 2.94
C PHE A 16 6.83 -7.12 3.54
N GLN A 17 6.89 -5.87 4.00
CA GLN A 17 8.11 -5.32 4.57
C GLN A 17 8.53 -6.11 5.82
N GLY A 18 9.73 -6.68 5.77
CA GLY A 18 10.28 -7.49 6.86
C GLY A 18 9.73 -8.92 6.95
N CYS A 19 8.93 -9.35 5.97
CA CYS A 19 8.59 -10.77 5.82
C CYS A 19 9.83 -11.57 5.42
N ASP A 20 9.93 -12.77 5.98
CA ASP A 20 11.02 -13.70 5.73
C ASP A 20 10.48 -15.12 5.80
N THR A 21 10.34 -15.76 4.63
CA THR A 21 9.84 -17.13 4.52
C THR A 21 10.87 -18.19 4.91
N ASP A 22 12.16 -17.82 4.93
CA ASP A 22 13.27 -18.73 5.23
C ASP A 22 13.61 -18.74 6.73
N SER A 23 13.12 -17.74 7.48
CA SER A 23 13.21 -17.70 8.95
C SER A 23 12.39 -18.82 9.63
N ASN A 24 12.79 -19.22 10.85
CA ASN A 24 12.09 -20.24 11.62
C ASN A 24 11.79 -19.73 13.05
N PRO A 25 10.54 -19.36 13.37
CA PRO A 25 9.34 -19.45 12.52
C PRO A 25 9.33 -18.38 11.41
N PRO A 26 8.61 -18.62 10.28
CA PRO A 26 8.52 -17.66 9.19
C PRO A 26 7.85 -16.36 9.65
N ILE A 27 8.38 -15.23 9.19
CA ILE A 27 7.80 -13.90 9.43
C ILE A 27 6.80 -13.63 8.32
N LEU A 28 5.51 -13.66 8.69
CA LEU A 28 4.38 -13.48 7.78
C LEU A 28 3.97 -11.99 7.65
N PRO A 29 3.23 -11.63 6.60
CA PRO A 29 2.71 -10.27 6.42
C PRO A 29 1.73 -9.87 7.52
N ASP A 30 1.87 -8.65 8.02
CA ASP A 30 0.97 -8.09 9.02
C ASP A 30 -0.19 -7.36 8.34
N LEU A 31 -1.32 -8.06 8.17
CA LEU A 31 -2.51 -7.50 7.52
C LEU A 31 -3.15 -6.37 8.32
N THR A 32 -2.88 -6.23 9.63
CA THR A 32 -3.39 -5.12 10.44
C THR A 32 -2.85 -3.77 9.99
N LYS A 33 -1.78 -3.78 9.19
CA LYS A 33 -1.19 -2.59 8.56
C LYS A 33 -1.83 -2.21 7.23
N SER A 34 -2.87 -2.90 6.76
CA SER A 34 -3.51 -2.63 5.46
C SER A 34 -3.98 -1.18 5.30
N ALA A 35 -4.61 -0.61 6.33
CA ALA A 35 -5.02 0.80 6.30
C ALA A 35 -3.82 1.76 6.19
N GLU A 36 -2.74 1.47 6.92
CA GLU A 36 -1.50 2.25 6.90
C GLU A 36 -0.77 2.13 5.56
N ALA A 37 -0.68 0.92 5.02
CA ALA A 37 -0.11 0.64 3.70
C ALA A 37 -0.80 1.46 2.61
N LEU A 38 -2.14 1.46 2.59
CA LEU A 38 -2.90 2.26 1.62
C LEU A 38 -2.70 3.76 1.84
N HIS A 39 -2.65 4.21 3.10
CA HIS A 39 -2.39 5.60 3.44
C HIS A 39 -1.04 6.07 2.86
N ASN A 40 0.02 5.29 3.05
CA ASN A 40 1.37 5.60 2.57
C ASN A 40 1.43 5.59 1.04
N ALA A 41 0.85 4.59 0.37
CA ALA A 41 0.78 4.53 -1.09
C ALA A 41 0.05 5.76 -1.68
N LEU A 42 -1.06 6.18 -1.06
CA LEU A 42 -1.79 7.38 -1.50
C LEU A 42 -1.07 8.68 -1.18
N ALA A 43 -0.28 8.74 -0.10
CA ALA A 43 0.53 9.90 0.22
C ALA A 43 1.56 10.17 -0.90
N GLU A 44 2.22 9.13 -1.42
CA GLU A 44 3.13 9.25 -2.58
C GLU A 44 2.41 9.71 -3.85
N LEU A 45 1.21 9.18 -4.11
CA LEU A 45 0.42 9.61 -5.26
C LEU A 45 0.00 11.08 -5.13
N ARG A 46 -0.38 11.54 -3.94
CA ARG A 46 -0.79 12.93 -3.67
C ARG A 46 0.34 13.94 -3.80
N THR A 47 1.58 13.55 -3.52
CA THR A 47 2.75 14.44 -3.64
C THR A 47 3.29 14.54 -5.06
N THR A 48 2.83 13.66 -5.96
CA THR A 48 3.22 13.70 -7.37
C THR A 48 2.63 14.95 -8.05
N PRO A 49 3.45 15.78 -8.73
CA PRO A 49 2.98 16.99 -9.41
C PRO A 49 1.86 16.69 -10.42
N GLY A 50 0.81 17.52 -10.40
CA GLY A 50 -0.31 17.42 -11.35
C GLY A 50 -1.33 16.31 -11.05
N VAL A 51 -1.20 15.58 -9.94
CA VAL A 51 -2.21 14.60 -9.51
C VAL A 51 -3.42 15.33 -8.91
N SER A 52 -4.58 15.16 -9.54
CA SER A 52 -5.84 15.71 -9.05
C SER A 52 -6.50 14.80 -8.00
N PHE A 53 -7.39 15.38 -7.19
CA PHE A 53 -8.22 14.68 -6.20
C PHE A 53 -8.88 13.40 -6.75
N ARG A 54 -9.42 13.47 -7.98
CA ARG A 54 -10.15 12.37 -8.61
C ARG A 54 -9.32 11.11 -8.84
N ARG A 55 -7.99 11.24 -8.91
CA ARG A 55 -7.09 10.11 -9.16
C ARG A 55 -6.89 9.24 -7.94
N TRP A 56 -6.94 9.81 -6.73
CA TRP A 56 -6.64 9.06 -5.51
C TRP A 56 -7.87 8.75 -4.64
N VAL A 57 -8.97 9.46 -4.83
CA VAL A 57 -10.23 9.26 -4.07
C VAL A 57 -10.86 7.87 -4.20
N PRO A 58 -10.81 7.18 -5.35
CA PRO A 58 -11.40 5.86 -5.47
C PRO A 58 -10.72 4.79 -4.60
N PHE A 59 -9.49 5.03 -4.16
CA PHE A 59 -8.77 4.10 -3.31
C PHE A 59 -9.21 4.25 -1.86
N VAL A 60 -9.99 3.29 -1.39
CA VAL A 60 -10.54 3.23 -0.04
C VAL A 60 -10.22 1.89 0.59
N HIS A 61 -9.92 1.91 1.87
CA HIS A 61 -9.74 0.70 2.66
C HIS A 61 -11.01 0.43 3.47
N TYR A 62 -11.48 -0.83 3.46
CA TYR A 62 -12.57 -1.31 4.30
C TYR A 62 -12.09 -2.52 5.09
N GLY A 63 -12.20 -2.47 6.41
CA GLY A 63 -11.86 -3.58 7.30
C GLY A 63 -10.68 -3.31 8.22
N LEU A 64 -10.10 -4.42 8.70
CA LEU A 64 -8.94 -4.53 9.59
C LEU A 64 -7.99 -5.57 8.98
#